data_AF-A0AAX1XPY9-F1
#
_entry.id   AF-A0AAX1XPY9-F1
#
_cell.length_a   1.000
_cell.length_b   1.000
_cell.length_c   1.000
_cell.angle_alpha   90.00
_cell.angle_beta   90.00
_cell.angle_gamma   90.00
#
_symmetry.space_group_name_H-M   'P 1'
#
loop_
_entity.id
_entity.type
_entity.pdbx_description
1 polymer ?
#
loop_
_entity_poly.entity_id
_entity_poly.type
_entity_poly.pdbx_seq_one_letter_code
_entity_poly.pdbx_strand_id
1 'polypeptide(L)'
;MNSCKSGIWHTMKSFLYAIFTSLLIGSSAFATPTDGVFELEANANAIDDSGVGAPDDWSTPPNSGGALVFSFENDTATPDTIFTGGNKDIKDIPELGWKTGTVLDKGDILHAYAAAYNINNDLVLTFGADRFGNSGDAFLGFWFYQDSVSTNPDGTFTGQHIAGDLLIQVNYLQGANEGPEILVLEWDTTCAKADNNNPQDGQCAATNLRLKVKTNALCSPGAQDVCASTNTTDSPAPWAYTPKSGVENVFPPETFFEGGVNLTELLQTDTCFSSFAAETRASSSITAQLKDFVVGDFELCSVDITKTCNQAVVNETEDGYVYSYSGDVINDGVGTLYDVVVEDLEAGTTHSLGAIASGDSASYSGSFESTSNGLTNTVKVTAAATPGGQATISDTASDPCESLSLSPMISVTKSCESGFKLTENGIIAEVSFSGMVCNTTPGLTLVNVSVVDDSGTPEDASDDVTVVDNIELASDQCQSYTGSYIPTAFSNAETQSFRDTVTAVGFLKIDNTQATNTASADCDICPAPSN
;
A
#
# COMPACT_ATOMS: atom_id res chain seq x y z
N MET A 1 71.23 -27.19 -77.07
CA MET A 1 70.83 -26.72 -78.41
C MET A 1 69.78 -25.62 -78.24
N ASN A 2 70.15 -24.42 -78.67
CA ASN A 2 69.33 -23.33 -79.24
C ASN A 2 67.87 -23.22 -78.75
N SER A 3 67.52 -22.20 -77.96
CA SER A 3 67.30 -20.80 -78.36
C SER A 3 65.81 -20.49 -78.48
N CYS A 4 65.27 -19.69 -77.56
CA CYS A 4 64.66 -18.40 -77.92
C CYS A 4 64.33 -17.58 -76.67
N LYS A 5 65.07 -16.46 -76.49
CA LYS A 5 64.59 -15.22 -75.85
C LYS A 5 63.63 -14.52 -76.87
N SER A 6 62.83 -13.49 -76.62
CA SER A 6 62.75 -12.43 -75.62
C SER A 6 61.43 -11.65 -75.82
N GLY A 7 60.91 -11.06 -74.75
CA GLY A 7 60.24 -9.75 -74.73
C GLY A 7 60.35 -9.23 -73.29
N ILE A 8 61.21 -8.25 -72.96
CA ILE A 8 61.12 -6.79 -73.21
C ILE A 8 59.78 -6.24 -72.70
N TRP A 9 59.65 -5.24 -71.82
CA TRP A 9 60.49 -4.52 -70.86
C TRP A 9 59.53 -3.57 -70.11
N HIS A 10 59.90 -3.16 -68.89
CA HIS A 10 59.53 -1.91 -68.16
C HIS A 10 58.74 -2.11 -66.84
N THR A 11 59.45 -2.11 -65.69
CA THR A 11 59.64 -0.97 -64.72
C THR A 11 58.35 -0.63 -63.99
N MET A 12 58.24 -0.47 -62.67
CA MET A 12 59.18 -0.21 -61.58
C MET A 12 58.32 -0.23 -60.29
N LYS A 13 58.89 -0.65 -59.14
CA LYS A 13 58.66 -0.10 -57.78
C LYS A 13 57.21 -0.20 -57.22
N SER A 14 56.92 -0.68 -56.02
CA SER A 14 57.59 -0.55 -54.73
C SER A 14 57.01 -1.59 -53.79
N PHE A 15 57.86 -2.22 -52.99
CA PHE A 15 57.47 -2.91 -51.77
C PHE A 15 57.01 -1.85 -50.75
N LEU A 16 55.73 -1.86 -50.36
CA LEU A 16 55.25 -1.16 -49.18
C LEU A 16 54.64 -2.19 -48.23
N TYR A 17 55.19 -2.22 -47.02
CA TYR A 17 54.70 -2.95 -45.86
C TYR A 17 53.21 -2.64 -45.64
N ALA A 18 52.34 -3.64 -45.74
CA ALA A 18 50.99 -3.56 -45.18
C ALA A 18 51.05 -4.05 -43.73
N ILE A 19 51.03 -3.11 -42.80
CA ILE A 19 50.73 -3.37 -41.38
C ILE A 19 49.26 -3.78 -41.35
N PHE A 20 49.00 -5.04 -41.04
CA PHE A 20 47.65 -5.52 -40.71
C PHE A 20 47.32 -4.99 -39.30
N THR A 21 46.79 -3.77 -39.23
CA THR A 21 46.04 -3.35 -38.04
C THR A 21 44.77 -4.18 -38.00
N SER A 22 44.76 -5.20 -37.14
CA SER A 22 43.53 -5.87 -36.71
C SER A 22 42.65 -4.80 -36.07
N LEU A 23 41.68 -4.30 -36.84
CA LEU A 23 40.57 -3.55 -36.29
C LEU A 23 39.79 -4.55 -35.43
N LEU A 24 40.03 -4.51 -34.12
CA LEU A 24 39.07 -5.01 -33.14
C LEU A 24 37.83 -4.16 -33.32
N ILE A 25 36.95 -4.58 -34.21
CA ILE A 25 35.55 -4.20 -34.15
C ILE A 25 35.10 -4.83 -32.85
N GLY A 26 34.99 -4.03 -31.79
CA GLY A 26 34.18 -4.42 -30.67
C GLY A 26 32.82 -4.73 -31.25
N SER A 27 32.46 -6.00 -31.28
CA SER A 27 31.08 -6.41 -31.42
C SER A 27 30.37 -5.84 -30.21
N SER A 28 29.74 -4.69 -30.38
CA SER A 28 28.62 -4.33 -29.52
C SER A 28 27.63 -5.47 -29.67
N ALA A 29 27.56 -6.33 -28.67
CA ALA A 29 26.43 -7.22 -28.51
C ALA A 29 25.25 -6.30 -28.23
N PHE A 30 24.33 -6.22 -29.19
CA PHE A 30 23.07 -5.51 -29.06
C PHE A 30 22.04 -6.53 -28.61
N ALA A 31 21.23 -6.21 -27.61
CA ALA A 31 20.43 -7.19 -26.88
C ALA A 31 18.94 -7.12 -27.22
N THR A 32 18.20 -8.17 -26.82
CA THR A 32 16.73 -8.34 -26.87
C THR A 32 16.00 -7.20 -26.13
N PRO A 33 14.64 -7.07 -26.18
CA PRO A 33 13.93 -6.02 -25.43
C PRO A 33 14.29 -6.01 -23.93
N THR A 34 14.69 -7.16 -23.42
CA THR A 34 15.06 -7.40 -22.03
C THR A 34 16.53 -7.10 -21.73
N ASP A 35 17.37 -6.69 -22.68
CA ASP A 35 18.82 -6.46 -22.52
C ASP A 35 19.59 -7.56 -21.74
N GLY A 36 19.11 -8.82 -21.79
CA GLY A 36 19.64 -9.89 -20.95
C GLY A 36 19.39 -9.69 -19.44
N VAL A 37 18.28 -9.05 -19.06
CA VAL A 37 17.70 -8.99 -17.69
C VAL A 37 16.59 -10.03 -17.50
N PHE A 38 15.94 -10.46 -18.58
CA PHE A 38 15.03 -11.61 -18.62
C PHE A 38 15.31 -12.50 -19.83
N GLU A 39 15.35 -13.83 -19.63
CA GLU A 39 15.57 -14.83 -20.68
C GLU A 39 14.29 -15.01 -21.53
N LEU A 40 14.42 -14.90 -22.85
CA LEU A 40 13.32 -15.06 -23.82
C LEU A 40 13.73 -16.06 -24.92
N GLU A 41 14.09 -17.27 -24.51
CA GLU A 41 14.73 -18.29 -25.36
C GLU A 41 13.89 -19.53 -25.62
N ALA A 42 12.58 -19.39 -25.46
CA ALA A 42 11.54 -20.36 -25.68
C ALA A 42 11.57 -21.54 -24.70
N ASN A 43 12.04 -21.29 -23.48
CA ASN A 43 12.00 -22.21 -22.37
C ASN A 43 11.69 -21.42 -21.07
N ALA A 44 11.33 -22.13 -19.98
CA ALA A 44 10.89 -21.50 -18.72
C ALA A 44 11.79 -21.86 -17.53
N ASN A 45 12.98 -22.42 -17.79
CA ASN A 45 13.86 -22.92 -16.75
C ASN A 45 14.88 -21.88 -16.31
N ALA A 46 14.98 -21.65 -14.99
CA ALA A 46 15.95 -20.76 -14.33
C ALA A 46 17.44 -21.19 -14.45
N ILE A 47 17.80 -22.06 -15.39
CA ILE A 47 19.17 -22.46 -15.67
C ILE A 47 19.65 -21.66 -16.87
N ASP A 48 20.62 -20.75 -16.65
CA ASP A 48 21.38 -20.08 -17.72
C ASP A 48 21.93 -21.13 -18.71
N ASP A 49 21.22 -21.30 -19.81
CA ASP A 49 21.69 -22.01 -21.01
C ASP A 49 21.85 -21.06 -22.22
N SER A 50 21.54 -19.77 -22.02
CA SER A 50 21.70 -18.66 -22.96
C SER A 50 23.18 -18.28 -23.21
N GLY A 51 24.08 -18.51 -22.23
CA GLY A 51 25.52 -18.32 -22.37
C GLY A 51 26.01 -16.86 -22.25
N VAL A 52 25.14 -15.95 -21.81
CA VAL A 52 25.44 -14.56 -21.44
C VAL A 52 25.01 -14.37 -19.98
N GLY A 53 25.95 -13.98 -19.11
CA GLY A 53 25.81 -14.03 -17.65
C GLY A 53 24.44 -13.59 -17.11
N ALA A 54 23.75 -14.58 -16.55
CA ALA A 54 22.35 -14.73 -16.12
C ALA A 54 21.41 -13.52 -15.94
N PRO A 55 20.20 -13.62 -16.52
CA PRO A 55 18.97 -12.90 -16.13
C PRO A 55 17.92 -13.75 -15.38
N ASP A 56 16.79 -13.11 -15.00
CA ASP A 56 15.57 -13.78 -14.53
C ASP A 56 14.92 -14.62 -15.66
N ASP A 57 14.13 -15.63 -15.29
CA ASP A 57 13.27 -16.41 -16.20
C ASP A 57 11.95 -16.74 -15.46
N TRP A 58 10.94 -17.33 -16.11
CA TRP A 58 9.59 -17.58 -15.58
C TRP A 58 9.52 -18.46 -14.32
N SER A 59 10.60 -19.16 -13.97
CA SER A 59 10.71 -19.89 -12.71
C SER A 59 11.47 -19.15 -11.60
N THR A 60 12.00 -17.96 -11.88
CA THR A 60 12.76 -17.12 -10.95
C THR A 60 11.82 -16.21 -10.13
N PRO A 61 11.09 -15.22 -10.72
CA PRO A 61 9.91 -14.64 -10.07
C PRO A 61 8.82 -15.72 -9.92
N PRO A 62 8.00 -15.77 -8.84
CA PRO A 62 7.61 -14.66 -7.96
C PRO A 62 8.42 -14.51 -6.65
N ASN A 63 9.32 -15.43 -6.32
CA ASN A 63 9.92 -15.51 -4.98
C ASN A 63 11.38 -15.03 -4.91
N SER A 64 11.97 -14.68 -6.05
CA SER A 64 13.33 -14.12 -6.21
C SER A 64 13.46 -13.50 -7.60
N GLY A 65 14.23 -12.43 -7.79
CA GLY A 65 14.43 -11.81 -9.10
C GLY A 65 14.48 -10.28 -9.03
N GLY A 66 14.65 -9.64 -10.18
CA GLY A 66 14.66 -8.19 -10.40
C GLY A 66 13.36 -7.61 -10.96
N ALA A 67 12.30 -8.41 -11.10
CA ALA A 67 10.99 -7.94 -11.55
C ALA A 67 10.40 -6.91 -10.57
N LEU A 68 9.85 -5.82 -11.10
CA LEU A 68 9.09 -4.81 -10.36
C LEU A 68 7.71 -5.35 -9.96
N VAL A 69 7.08 -6.06 -10.90
CA VAL A 69 5.79 -6.74 -10.73
C VAL A 69 5.87 -8.06 -11.48
N PHE A 70 5.22 -9.09 -10.93
CA PHE A 70 5.06 -10.39 -11.57
C PHE A 70 3.66 -10.92 -11.33
N SER A 71 2.98 -11.35 -12.40
CA SER A 71 1.68 -12.01 -12.36
C SER A 71 1.84 -13.41 -12.96
N PHE A 72 1.23 -14.39 -12.29
CA PHE A 72 1.16 -15.77 -12.77
C PHE A 72 -0.23 -16.31 -12.43
N GLU A 73 -1.03 -16.53 -13.47
CA GLU A 73 -2.41 -16.94 -13.35
C GLU A 73 -2.59 -18.38 -13.84
N ASN A 74 -3.39 -19.16 -13.11
CA ASN A 74 -3.67 -20.55 -13.40
C ASN A 74 -5.09 -20.72 -13.92
N ASP A 75 -5.22 -21.27 -15.12
CA ASP A 75 -6.48 -21.45 -15.86
C ASP A 75 -6.79 -22.93 -16.13
N THR A 76 -6.49 -23.80 -15.17
CA THR A 76 -6.65 -25.26 -15.33
C THR A 76 -8.06 -25.76 -14.96
N ALA A 77 -9.06 -24.88 -14.92
CA ALA A 77 -10.39 -25.22 -14.43
C ALA A 77 -11.18 -26.03 -15.48
N THR A 78 -11.92 -27.06 -15.04
CA THR A 78 -12.80 -27.83 -15.93
C THR A 78 -14.19 -27.99 -15.31
N PRO A 79 -15.29 -27.48 -15.92
CA PRO A 79 -15.33 -26.66 -17.13
C PRO A 79 -14.69 -25.29 -16.94
N ASP A 80 -14.24 -24.73 -18.05
CA ASP A 80 -13.33 -23.60 -18.13
C ASP A 80 -14.05 -22.25 -18.29
N THR A 81 -13.43 -21.13 -17.93
CA THR A 81 -13.96 -19.77 -18.03
C THR A 81 -13.67 -19.13 -19.39
N ILE A 82 -14.66 -19.19 -20.29
CA ILE A 82 -14.49 -18.70 -21.67
C ILE A 82 -15.32 -17.45 -21.95
N PHE A 83 -14.90 -16.69 -22.97
CA PHE A 83 -15.72 -15.60 -23.49
C PHE A 83 -17.04 -16.11 -24.12
N THR A 84 -18.07 -15.27 -24.02
CA THR A 84 -19.33 -15.47 -24.72
C THR A 84 -19.22 -15.17 -26.23
N GLY A 85 -20.22 -15.61 -26.99
CA GLY A 85 -20.22 -15.46 -28.43
C GLY A 85 -20.26 -14.00 -28.88
N GLY A 86 -19.30 -13.58 -29.72
CA GLY A 86 -19.28 -12.24 -30.32
C GLY A 86 -18.43 -11.21 -29.58
N ASN A 87 -17.70 -11.60 -28.54
CA ASN A 87 -16.64 -10.78 -27.92
C ASN A 87 -15.45 -10.63 -28.88
N LYS A 88 -14.81 -9.46 -28.83
CA LYS A 88 -13.73 -9.01 -29.71
C LYS A 88 -12.91 -7.96 -28.98
N ASP A 89 -11.63 -7.84 -29.31
CA ASP A 89 -10.70 -6.80 -28.81
C ASP A 89 -11.16 -5.35 -29.00
N ILE A 90 -12.08 -5.10 -29.94
CA ILE A 90 -12.56 -3.75 -30.26
C ILE A 90 -13.65 -3.24 -29.32
N LYS A 91 -14.14 -4.10 -28.41
CA LYS A 91 -15.23 -3.80 -27.49
C LYS A 91 -14.67 -3.37 -26.14
N ASP A 92 -15.37 -2.47 -25.46
CA ASP A 92 -15.00 -2.08 -24.11
C ASP A 92 -15.25 -3.23 -23.11
N ILE A 93 -14.54 -3.25 -21.98
CA ILE A 93 -14.64 -4.30 -20.96
C ILE A 93 -16.08 -4.52 -20.47
N PRO A 94 -16.90 -3.48 -20.21
CA PRO A 94 -18.30 -3.66 -19.80
C PRO A 94 -19.20 -4.27 -20.89
N GLU A 95 -18.76 -4.30 -22.15
CA GLU A 95 -19.47 -4.95 -23.27
C GLU A 95 -19.07 -6.41 -23.47
N LEU A 96 -18.03 -6.87 -22.75
CA LEU A 96 -17.61 -8.26 -22.72
C LEU A 96 -18.45 -9.06 -21.72
N GLY A 97 -18.41 -10.37 -21.87
CA GLY A 97 -19.07 -11.29 -20.96
C GLY A 97 -18.53 -12.69 -21.09
N TRP A 98 -18.51 -13.43 -20.00
CA TRP A 98 -17.92 -14.76 -19.89
C TRP A 98 -18.93 -15.80 -19.41
N LYS A 99 -18.59 -17.07 -19.56
CA LYS A 99 -19.37 -18.21 -19.06
C LYS A 99 -18.45 -19.40 -18.81
N THR A 100 -18.91 -20.35 -18.01
CA THR A 100 -18.26 -21.68 -17.96
C THR A 100 -18.59 -22.49 -19.21
N GLY A 101 -17.59 -23.08 -19.86
CA GLY A 101 -17.76 -23.81 -21.12
C GLY A 101 -16.63 -24.77 -21.44
N THR A 102 -16.59 -25.16 -22.72
CA THR A 102 -15.51 -25.95 -23.29
C THR A 102 -14.88 -25.11 -24.39
N VAL A 103 -13.59 -24.84 -24.23
CA VAL A 103 -12.73 -24.22 -25.22
C VAL A 103 -12.22 -25.27 -26.22
N LEU A 104 -11.77 -24.83 -27.39
CA LEU A 104 -11.07 -25.71 -28.31
C LEU A 104 -9.66 -25.94 -27.79
N ASP A 105 -9.22 -27.19 -27.68
CA ASP A 105 -7.93 -27.56 -27.07
C ASP A 105 -6.71 -26.73 -27.53
N LYS A 106 -6.72 -26.23 -28.77
CA LYS A 106 -5.61 -25.43 -29.33
C LYS A 106 -5.54 -23.97 -28.88
N GLY A 107 -6.60 -23.48 -28.25
CA GLY A 107 -6.72 -22.12 -27.73
C GLY A 107 -7.18 -22.12 -26.28
N ASP A 108 -7.02 -23.25 -25.60
CA ASP A 108 -7.27 -23.48 -24.18
C ASP A 108 -5.98 -23.09 -23.44
N ILE A 109 -6.01 -21.98 -22.71
CA ILE A 109 -4.91 -21.46 -21.90
C ILE A 109 -4.90 -22.27 -20.60
N LEU A 110 -3.73 -22.73 -20.16
CA LEU A 110 -3.61 -23.36 -18.85
C LEU A 110 -2.94 -22.44 -17.84
N HIS A 111 -2.03 -21.58 -18.30
CA HIS A 111 -1.43 -20.54 -17.47
C HIS A 111 -1.11 -19.31 -18.32
N ALA A 112 -1.12 -18.14 -17.70
CA ALA A 112 -0.58 -16.93 -18.27
C ALA A 112 0.29 -16.20 -17.25
N TYR A 113 1.24 -15.44 -17.76
CA TYR A 113 2.24 -14.81 -16.92
C TYR A 113 2.74 -13.52 -17.55
N ALA A 114 3.09 -12.56 -16.69
CA ALA A 114 3.66 -11.30 -17.09
C ALA A 114 4.61 -10.79 -16.02
N ALA A 115 5.64 -10.05 -16.44
CA ALA A 115 6.55 -9.39 -15.52
C ALA A 115 6.93 -8.00 -16.06
N ALA A 116 7.27 -7.09 -15.17
CA ALA A 116 7.80 -5.78 -15.54
C ALA A 116 9.20 -5.59 -14.99
N TYR A 117 10.06 -4.95 -15.79
CA TYR A 117 11.43 -4.63 -15.43
C TYR A 117 11.73 -3.17 -15.75
N ASN A 118 12.60 -2.56 -14.96
CA ASN A 118 13.22 -1.29 -15.28
C ASN A 118 14.63 -1.59 -15.78
N ILE A 119 14.84 -1.39 -17.07
CA ILE A 119 16.07 -1.76 -17.77
C ILE A 119 16.62 -0.50 -18.39
N ASN A 120 17.75 0.00 -17.90
CA ASN A 120 18.36 1.25 -18.38
C ASN A 120 17.41 2.47 -18.35
N ASN A 121 16.49 2.54 -17.37
CA ASN A 121 15.40 3.52 -17.25
C ASN A 121 14.21 3.33 -18.21
N ASP A 122 14.18 2.23 -18.96
CA ASP A 122 13.03 1.84 -19.77
C ASP A 122 12.15 0.84 -19.03
N LEU A 123 10.84 1.02 -19.12
CA LEU A 123 9.85 0.05 -18.67
C LEU A 123 9.72 -1.04 -19.74
N VAL A 124 10.14 -2.24 -19.38
CA VAL A 124 10.07 -3.43 -20.23
C VAL A 124 9.05 -4.39 -19.63
N LEU A 125 8.08 -4.82 -20.44
CA LEU A 125 7.15 -5.87 -20.07
C LEU A 125 7.57 -7.18 -20.73
N THR A 126 7.59 -8.26 -19.96
CA THR A 126 7.59 -9.62 -20.49
C THR A 126 6.20 -10.21 -20.28
N PHE A 127 5.79 -11.07 -21.20
CA PHE A 127 4.46 -11.67 -21.19
C PHE A 127 4.54 -13.08 -21.76
N GLY A 128 3.59 -13.94 -21.40
CA GLY A 128 3.51 -15.26 -21.97
C GLY A 128 2.30 -16.05 -21.49
N ALA A 129 2.13 -17.21 -22.10
CA ALA A 129 1.08 -18.16 -21.77
C ALA A 129 1.46 -19.56 -22.26
N ASP A 130 0.88 -20.58 -21.62
CA ASP A 130 0.91 -21.94 -22.15
C ASP A 130 -0.49 -22.48 -22.45
N ARG A 131 -0.57 -23.39 -23.42
CA ARG A 131 -1.84 -23.94 -23.92
C ARG A 131 -1.94 -25.45 -23.78
N PHE A 132 -3.17 -25.97 -23.69
CA PHE A 132 -3.46 -27.39 -23.54
C PHE A 132 -3.06 -28.23 -24.77
N GLY A 133 -3.26 -27.73 -25.99
CA GLY A 133 -3.00 -28.47 -27.23
C GLY A 133 -2.25 -27.66 -28.30
N ASN A 134 -1.39 -28.33 -29.07
CA ASN A 134 -0.48 -27.70 -30.05
C ASN A 134 -0.86 -27.91 -31.53
N SER A 135 -2.10 -28.26 -31.84
CA SER A 135 -2.50 -28.55 -33.23
C SER A 135 -3.08 -27.31 -33.92
N GLY A 136 -2.39 -26.83 -34.97
CA GLY A 136 -2.78 -25.67 -35.76
C GLY A 136 -2.25 -24.34 -35.23
N ASP A 137 -2.52 -23.29 -35.99
CA ASP A 137 -2.14 -21.91 -35.66
C ASP A 137 -2.61 -21.48 -34.26
N ALA A 138 -1.77 -20.68 -33.60
CA ALA A 138 -2.03 -20.02 -32.32
C ALA A 138 -2.20 -18.51 -32.51
N PHE A 139 -3.26 -17.96 -31.92
CA PHE A 139 -3.56 -16.52 -31.98
C PHE A 139 -3.79 -16.04 -30.55
N LEU A 140 -2.74 -15.46 -29.97
CA LEU A 140 -2.71 -14.98 -28.58
C LEU A 140 -2.88 -13.46 -28.56
N GLY A 141 -3.47 -12.96 -27.48
CA GLY A 141 -3.52 -11.55 -27.13
C GLY A 141 -3.12 -11.37 -25.68
N PHE A 142 -2.36 -10.31 -25.40
CA PHE A 142 -1.93 -9.94 -24.06
C PHE A 142 -2.31 -8.49 -23.81
N TRP A 143 -3.26 -8.29 -22.91
CA TRP A 143 -3.74 -6.99 -22.50
C TRP A 143 -3.06 -6.53 -21.22
N PHE A 144 -2.69 -5.25 -21.19
CA PHE A 144 -2.31 -4.54 -19.98
C PHE A 144 -3.24 -3.33 -19.80
N TYR A 145 -4.01 -3.35 -18.72
CA TYR A 145 -5.08 -2.39 -18.44
C TYR A 145 -4.63 -1.41 -17.35
N GLN A 146 -4.93 -0.13 -17.54
CA GLN A 146 -4.73 0.90 -16.50
C GLN A 146 -5.81 0.86 -15.42
N ASP A 147 -6.98 0.29 -15.71
CA ASP A 147 -8.04 0.05 -14.73
C ASP A 147 -7.94 -1.36 -14.16
N SER A 148 -8.55 -1.57 -13.00
CA SER A 148 -8.65 -2.91 -12.40
C SER A 148 -9.72 -3.73 -13.13
N VAL A 149 -9.27 -4.73 -13.88
CA VAL A 149 -10.15 -5.62 -14.65
C VAL A 149 -10.25 -6.98 -13.96
N SER A 150 -11.48 -7.43 -13.71
CA SER A 150 -11.73 -8.71 -13.06
C SER A 150 -13.06 -9.32 -13.51
N THR A 151 -13.25 -10.62 -13.26
CA THR A 151 -14.48 -11.33 -13.58
C THR A 151 -15.50 -11.23 -12.45
N ASN A 152 -16.77 -11.01 -12.80
CA ASN A 152 -17.88 -11.03 -11.86
C ASN A 152 -18.64 -12.35 -11.94
N PRO A 153 -19.14 -12.93 -10.82
CA PRO A 153 -19.87 -14.19 -10.81
C PRO A 153 -21.12 -14.26 -11.70
N ASP A 154 -21.65 -13.13 -12.15
CA ASP A 154 -22.82 -13.03 -13.02
C ASP A 154 -22.50 -13.16 -14.53
N GLY A 155 -21.23 -13.40 -14.88
CA GLY A 155 -20.78 -13.51 -16.26
C GLY A 155 -20.38 -12.18 -16.90
N THR A 156 -20.29 -11.09 -16.13
CA THR A 156 -19.78 -9.79 -16.58
C THR A 156 -18.33 -9.55 -16.14
N PHE A 157 -17.75 -8.45 -16.59
CA PHE A 157 -16.45 -7.96 -16.14
C PHE A 157 -16.61 -6.64 -15.36
N THR A 158 -15.72 -6.41 -14.42
CA THR A 158 -15.48 -5.11 -13.78
C THR A 158 -14.32 -4.42 -14.50
N GLY A 159 -14.32 -3.09 -14.47
CA GLY A 159 -13.32 -2.24 -15.12
C GLY A 159 -13.77 -1.74 -16.49
N GLN A 160 -12.99 -0.84 -17.07
CA GLN A 160 -13.17 -0.29 -18.41
C GLN A 160 -11.83 -0.05 -19.08
N HIS A 161 -11.81 0.01 -20.41
CA HIS A 161 -10.62 0.44 -21.10
C HIS A 161 -10.34 1.93 -20.88
N ILE A 162 -9.07 2.25 -20.64
CA ILE A 162 -8.56 3.62 -20.57
C ILE A 162 -7.70 3.89 -21.81
N ALA A 163 -7.76 5.11 -22.34
CA ALA A 163 -6.91 5.49 -23.46
C ALA A 163 -5.43 5.27 -23.09
N GLY A 164 -4.70 4.52 -23.92
CA GLY A 164 -3.34 4.08 -23.62
C GLY A 164 -3.21 2.65 -23.09
N ASP A 165 -4.31 1.93 -22.83
CA ASP A 165 -4.25 0.48 -22.58
C ASP A 165 -3.57 -0.24 -23.74
N LEU A 166 -2.81 -1.28 -23.42
CA LEU A 166 -1.95 -1.95 -24.39
C LEU A 166 -2.46 -3.35 -24.71
N LEU A 167 -2.57 -3.66 -25.99
CA LEU A 167 -2.79 -5.01 -26.49
C LEU A 167 -1.60 -5.46 -27.35
N ILE A 168 -1.01 -6.59 -27.00
CA ILE A 168 0.02 -7.26 -27.79
C ILE A 168 -0.58 -8.53 -28.37
N GLN A 169 -0.81 -8.53 -29.69
CA GLN A 169 -1.28 -9.71 -30.41
C GLN A 169 -0.10 -10.48 -30.99
N VAL A 170 -0.02 -11.77 -30.68
CA VAL A 170 1.01 -12.67 -31.21
C VAL A 170 0.35 -13.77 -32.05
N ASN A 171 0.63 -13.75 -33.34
CA ASN A 171 0.07 -14.68 -34.32
C ASN A 171 1.16 -15.65 -34.79
N TYR A 172 1.03 -16.94 -34.42
CA TYR A 172 1.89 -18.02 -34.89
C TYR A 172 1.16 -18.87 -35.93
N LEU A 173 1.66 -18.82 -37.17
CA LEU A 173 1.12 -19.56 -38.31
C LEU A 173 2.00 -20.78 -38.59
N GLN A 174 1.48 -22.01 -38.42
CA GLN A 174 2.26 -23.26 -38.57
C GLN A 174 2.77 -23.53 -40.02
N GLY A 175 2.37 -22.73 -41.00
CA GLY A 175 2.63 -22.95 -42.43
C GLY A 175 3.72 -22.09 -43.07
N ALA A 176 4.27 -21.10 -42.37
CA ALA A 176 5.33 -20.24 -42.89
C ALA A 176 6.54 -20.33 -41.96
N ASN A 177 7.72 -20.62 -42.50
CA ASN A 177 9.01 -20.60 -41.78
C ASN A 177 9.41 -19.16 -41.34
N GLU A 178 8.44 -18.35 -40.92
CA GLU A 178 8.57 -16.94 -40.54
C GLU A 178 8.31 -16.83 -39.03
N GLY A 179 9.03 -15.94 -38.36
CA GLY A 179 8.80 -15.65 -36.94
C GLY A 179 7.36 -15.14 -36.68
N PRO A 180 6.92 -15.11 -35.42
CA PRO A 180 5.57 -14.68 -35.07
C PRO A 180 5.26 -13.31 -35.65
N GLU A 181 4.07 -13.12 -36.21
CA GLU A 181 3.57 -11.79 -36.51
C GLU A 181 3.07 -11.17 -35.20
N ILE A 182 3.66 -10.02 -34.83
CA ILE A 182 3.36 -9.30 -33.59
C ILE A 182 2.73 -7.96 -33.96
N LEU A 183 1.60 -7.65 -33.34
CA LEU A 183 0.96 -6.34 -33.41
C LEU A 183 0.91 -5.76 -32.00
N VAL A 184 1.49 -4.58 -31.81
CA VAL A 184 1.32 -3.79 -30.60
C VAL A 184 0.28 -2.71 -30.89
N LEU A 185 -0.81 -2.73 -30.13
CA LEU A 185 -2.02 -1.94 -30.32
C LEU A 185 -2.29 -1.12 -29.05
N GLU A 186 -2.67 0.13 -29.21
CA GLU A 186 -3.05 1.03 -28.13
C GLU A 186 -4.57 1.28 -28.18
N TRP A 187 -5.24 1.24 -27.02
CA TRP A 187 -6.63 1.63 -26.91
C TRP A 187 -6.79 3.13 -27.14
N ASP A 188 -7.46 3.48 -28.24
CA ASP A 188 -7.67 4.84 -28.69
C ASP A 188 -9.09 4.98 -29.27
N THR A 189 -9.98 5.56 -28.46
CA THR A 189 -11.39 5.79 -28.83
C THR A 189 -11.58 6.76 -29.99
N THR A 190 -10.53 7.47 -30.43
CA THR A 190 -10.59 8.29 -31.65
C THR A 190 -10.60 7.42 -32.92
N CYS A 191 -10.18 6.16 -32.82
CA CYS A 191 -10.24 5.20 -33.91
C CYS A 191 -11.66 4.64 -34.07
N ALA A 192 -12.45 5.22 -34.97
CA ALA A 192 -13.81 4.73 -35.24
C ALA A 192 -13.83 3.42 -36.07
N LYS A 193 -12.79 3.19 -36.88
CA LYS A 193 -12.64 2.03 -37.78
C LYS A 193 -11.19 1.91 -38.26
N ALA A 194 -10.87 0.81 -38.93
CA ALA A 194 -9.61 0.66 -39.65
C ALA A 194 -9.46 1.71 -40.76
N ASP A 195 -8.29 2.33 -40.86
CA ASP A 195 -7.98 3.31 -41.92
C ASP A 195 -7.95 2.63 -43.30
N ASN A 196 -7.46 1.39 -43.36
CA ASN A 196 -7.43 0.55 -44.55
C ASN A 196 -7.28 -0.94 -44.17
N ASN A 197 -7.22 -1.83 -45.17
CA ASN A 197 -7.16 -3.27 -44.95
C ASN A 197 -5.78 -3.79 -44.47
N ASN A 198 -4.74 -2.94 -44.47
CA ASN A 198 -3.39 -3.26 -44.01
C ASN A 198 -2.80 -2.05 -43.28
N PRO A 199 -3.33 -1.71 -42.09
CA PRO A 199 -2.91 -0.53 -41.33
C PRO A 199 -1.39 -0.56 -41.11
N GLN A 200 -0.78 0.61 -41.20
CA GLN A 200 0.63 0.83 -40.90
C GLN A 200 0.77 1.44 -39.50
N ASP A 201 1.98 1.48 -38.97
CA ASP A 201 2.29 2.09 -37.67
C ASP A 201 1.71 3.52 -37.57
N GLY A 202 1.05 3.79 -36.45
CA GLY A 202 0.32 5.02 -36.16
C GLY A 202 -1.11 5.10 -36.72
N GLN A 203 -1.54 4.19 -37.59
CA GLN A 203 -2.90 4.18 -38.17
C GLN A 203 -3.92 3.48 -37.29
N CYS A 204 -5.19 3.84 -37.45
CA CYS A 204 -6.28 3.10 -36.82
C CYS A 204 -6.37 1.71 -37.43
N ALA A 205 -6.22 0.68 -36.60
CA ALA A 205 -6.19 -0.72 -37.02
C ALA A 205 -7.60 -1.34 -36.99
N ALA A 206 -8.42 -0.90 -36.04
CA ALA A 206 -9.82 -1.24 -35.92
C ALA A 206 -10.57 -0.16 -35.11
N THR A 207 -11.83 -0.42 -34.77
CA THR A 207 -12.52 0.41 -33.78
C THR A 207 -11.79 0.32 -32.44
N ASN A 208 -11.56 1.46 -31.80
CA ASN A 208 -10.85 1.64 -30.53
C ASN A 208 -9.38 1.19 -30.50
N LEU A 209 -8.78 0.75 -31.62
CA LEU A 209 -7.42 0.21 -31.63
C LEU A 209 -6.55 0.94 -32.65
N ARG A 210 -5.49 1.59 -32.17
CA ARG A 210 -4.43 2.19 -32.99
C ARG A 210 -3.23 1.24 -33.06
N LEU A 211 -2.73 0.97 -34.26
CA LEU A 211 -1.51 0.19 -34.44
C LEU A 211 -0.31 1.04 -34.06
N LYS A 212 0.54 0.56 -33.16
CA LYS A 212 1.81 1.19 -32.79
C LYS A 212 2.95 0.57 -33.58
N VAL A 213 3.04 -0.75 -33.59
CA VAL A 213 4.02 -1.50 -34.37
C VAL A 213 3.40 -2.79 -34.91
N LYS A 214 3.76 -3.12 -36.15
CA LYS A 214 3.56 -4.45 -36.74
C LYS A 214 4.89 -5.02 -37.23
N THR A 215 5.29 -6.18 -36.72
CA THR A 215 6.58 -6.80 -37.06
C THR A 215 6.52 -8.32 -37.09
N ASN A 216 7.56 -8.95 -37.64
CA ASN A 216 7.83 -10.38 -37.51
C ASN A 216 9.16 -10.56 -36.78
N ALA A 217 9.11 -10.74 -35.45
CA ALA A 217 10.30 -10.72 -34.60
C ALA A 217 10.33 -11.93 -33.66
N LEU A 218 11.24 -12.87 -33.94
CA LEU A 218 11.60 -13.93 -33.01
C LEU A 218 12.57 -13.37 -31.96
N CYS A 219 12.35 -13.67 -30.68
CA CYS A 219 13.29 -13.26 -29.63
C CYS A 219 14.64 -13.92 -29.91
N SER A 220 15.63 -13.08 -30.21
CA SER A 220 16.98 -13.49 -30.57
C SER A 220 17.93 -12.34 -30.26
N PRO A 221 19.23 -12.63 -30.01
CA PRO A 221 20.20 -11.57 -29.74
C PRO A 221 20.23 -10.51 -30.85
N GLY A 222 19.89 -9.27 -30.51
CA GLY A 222 19.83 -8.12 -31.42
C GLY A 222 18.79 -7.11 -30.95
N ALA A 223 19.00 -5.83 -31.27
CA ALA A 223 18.09 -4.75 -30.89
C ALA A 223 16.68 -4.96 -31.48
N GLN A 224 15.71 -5.21 -30.60
CA GLN A 224 14.29 -5.38 -30.92
C GLN A 224 13.48 -4.73 -29.80
N ASP A 225 12.56 -3.82 -30.15
CA ASP A 225 11.68 -3.17 -29.17
C ASP A 225 10.53 -4.12 -28.75
N VAL A 226 10.25 -5.14 -29.57
CA VAL A 226 9.26 -6.18 -29.29
C VAL A 226 9.67 -7.48 -29.97
N CYS A 227 9.47 -8.60 -29.28
CA CYS A 227 9.70 -9.94 -29.81
C CYS A 227 8.78 -10.96 -29.14
N ALA A 228 8.62 -12.13 -29.77
CA ALA A 228 7.97 -13.28 -29.17
C ALA A 228 8.64 -14.57 -29.62
N SER A 229 8.56 -15.62 -28.79
CA SER A 229 9.12 -16.94 -29.03
C SER A 229 8.16 -18.05 -28.57
N THR A 230 8.33 -19.26 -29.14
CA THR A 230 7.62 -20.46 -28.70
C THR A 230 8.55 -21.66 -28.78
N ASN A 231 8.38 -22.63 -27.88
CA ASN A 231 9.27 -23.76 -27.77
C ASN A 231 9.19 -24.64 -29.03
N THR A 232 10.32 -24.96 -29.66
CA THR A 232 10.37 -25.77 -30.89
C THR A 232 10.66 -27.25 -30.63
N THR A 233 11.03 -27.58 -29.40
CA THR A 233 11.28 -28.93 -28.89
C THR A 233 10.60 -29.10 -27.53
N ASP A 234 10.53 -30.34 -27.05
CA ASP A 234 10.10 -30.63 -25.68
C ASP A 234 10.95 -29.82 -24.67
N SER A 235 10.30 -29.08 -23.79
CA SER A 235 10.94 -28.32 -22.71
C SER A 235 10.33 -28.68 -21.36
N PRO A 236 11.12 -28.83 -20.27
CA PRO A 236 10.58 -28.98 -18.93
C PRO A 236 9.67 -27.80 -18.55
N ALA A 237 8.55 -28.10 -17.88
CA ALA A 237 7.69 -27.09 -17.26
C ALA A 237 8.06 -26.96 -15.77
N PRO A 238 8.29 -25.74 -15.26
CA PRO A 238 8.64 -25.53 -13.86
C PRO A 238 7.39 -25.52 -12.95
N TRP A 239 6.20 -25.37 -13.52
CA TRP A 239 4.90 -25.53 -12.85
C TRP A 239 4.18 -26.81 -13.30
N ALA A 240 3.08 -27.12 -12.60
CA ALA A 240 2.24 -28.26 -12.95
C ALA A 240 1.60 -28.04 -14.32
N TYR A 241 1.93 -28.89 -15.29
CA TYR A 241 1.45 -28.76 -16.66
C TYR A 241 1.06 -30.13 -17.22
N THR A 242 -0.18 -30.26 -17.71
CA THR A 242 -0.66 -31.50 -18.33
C THR A 242 -1.06 -31.22 -19.79
N PRO A 243 -0.21 -31.56 -20.77
CA PRO A 243 -0.58 -31.37 -22.17
C PRO A 243 -1.67 -32.36 -22.59
N LYS A 244 -2.41 -32.01 -23.64
CA LYS A 244 -3.35 -32.92 -24.32
C LYS A 244 -2.69 -34.23 -24.75
N SER A 245 -1.43 -34.17 -25.18
CA SER A 245 -0.62 -35.32 -25.58
C SER A 245 0.85 -35.04 -25.26
N GLY A 246 1.51 -35.97 -24.58
CA GLY A 246 2.91 -35.83 -24.19
C GLY A 246 3.17 -36.37 -22.79
N VAL A 247 4.26 -35.90 -22.19
CA VAL A 247 4.63 -36.21 -20.81
C VAL A 247 4.14 -35.07 -19.91
N GLU A 248 3.65 -35.39 -18.72
CA GLU A 248 3.30 -34.40 -17.69
C GLU A 248 4.53 -33.57 -17.27
N ASN A 249 4.34 -32.29 -16.98
CA ASN A 249 5.37 -31.29 -16.65
C ASN A 249 6.44 -31.11 -17.75
N VAL A 250 6.04 -31.33 -19.00
CA VAL A 250 6.84 -31.05 -20.19
C VAL A 250 5.95 -30.30 -21.17
N PHE A 251 6.42 -29.16 -21.66
CA PHE A 251 5.84 -28.44 -22.78
C PHE A 251 6.24 -29.14 -24.10
N PRO A 252 5.33 -29.81 -24.83
CA PRO A 252 5.59 -30.24 -26.20
C PRO A 252 5.82 -29.04 -27.12
N PRO A 253 6.39 -29.21 -28.33
CA PRO A 253 6.58 -28.10 -29.26
C PRO A 253 5.31 -27.27 -29.45
N GLU A 254 5.47 -25.95 -29.46
CA GLU A 254 4.43 -24.95 -29.66
C GLU A 254 3.31 -24.96 -28.61
N THR A 255 3.64 -25.22 -27.35
CA THR A 255 2.70 -25.08 -26.22
C THR A 255 3.07 -23.99 -25.24
N PHE A 256 4.33 -23.57 -25.19
CA PHE A 256 4.84 -22.49 -24.34
C PHE A 256 5.12 -21.26 -25.21
N PHE A 257 4.61 -20.11 -24.79
CA PHE A 257 4.77 -18.85 -25.51
C PHE A 257 5.24 -17.76 -24.56
N GLU A 258 6.14 -16.93 -25.06
CA GLU A 258 6.65 -15.78 -24.32
C GLU A 258 7.01 -14.66 -25.28
N GLY A 259 7.22 -13.48 -24.72
CA GLY A 259 7.70 -12.32 -25.44
C GLY A 259 8.07 -11.19 -24.50
N GLY A 260 8.65 -10.15 -25.10
CA GLY A 260 9.04 -8.94 -24.41
C GLY A 260 8.75 -7.72 -25.25
N VAL A 261 8.47 -6.60 -24.59
CA VAL A 261 8.28 -5.29 -25.22
C VAL A 261 8.91 -4.19 -24.37
N ASN A 262 9.71 -3.33 -24.99
CA ASN A 262 10.20 -2.09 -24.38
C ASN A 262 9.14 -0.99 -24.61
N LEU A 263 8.38 -0.66 -23.56
CA LEU A 263 7.30 0.33 -23.67
C LEU A 263 7.81 1.76 -23.75
N THR A 264 8.89 2.08 -23.04
CA THR A 264 9.43 3.44 -23.03
C THR A 264 9.91 3.83 -24.42
N GLU A 265 10.61 2.94 -25.13
CA GLU A 265 11.03 3.19 -26.51
C GLU A 265 9.85 3.19 -27.50
N LEU A 266 8.92 2.25 -27.34
CA LEU A 266 7.83 2.03 -28.30
C LEU A 266 6.68 3.04 -28.20
N LEU A 267 6.30 3.40 -26.97
CA LEU A 267 5.13 4.22 -26.69
C LEU A 267 5.49 5.63 -26.21
N GLN A 268 6.71 5.83 -25.66
CA GLN A 268 7.14 7.10 -25.03
C GLN A 268 6.18 7.57 -23.93
N THR A 269 5.58 6.63 -23.21
CA THR A 269 4.66 6.88 -22.11
C THR A 269 5.06 6.10 -20.87
N ASP A 270 4.98 6.74 -19.71
CA ASP A 270 5.12 6.10 -18.39
C ASP A 270 3.74 5.62 -17.92
N THR A 271 3.11 4.73 -18.68
CA THR A 271 1.76 4.23 -18.39
C THR A 271 1.81 3.22 -17.25
N CYS A 272 1.02 3.42 -16.21
CA CYS A 272 0.84 2.44 -15.14
C CYS A 272 -0.33 1.50 -15.42
N PHE A 273 -0.04 0.21 -15.44
CA PHE A 273 -1.06 -0.83 -15.51
C PHE A 273 -1.44 -1.30 -14.09
N SER A 274 -2.65 -1.81 -13.96
CA SER A 274 -3.22 -2.38 -12.74
C SER A 274 -3.64 -3.84 -12.93
N SER A 275 -3.94 -4.25 -14.16
CA SER A 275 -4.32 -5.63 -14.47
C SER A 275 -3.71 -6.09 -15.79
N PHE A 276 -3.52 -7.40 -15.90
CA PHE A 276 -3.04 -8.10 -17.09
C PHE A 276 -4.06 -9.17 -17.49
N ALA A 277 -4.23 -9.40 -18.79
CA ALA A 277 -4.95 -10.58 -19.26
C ALA A 277 -4.25 -11.22 -20.46
N ALA A 278 -4.34 -12.55 -20.53
CA ALA A 278 -4.03 -13.30 -21.75
C ALA A 278 -5.33 -13.84 -22.34
N GLU A 279 -5.41 -13.89 -23.66
CA GLU A 279 -6.59 -14.38 -24.37
C GLU A 279 -6.25 -15.11 -25.66
N THR A 280 -7.19 -15.94 -26.14
CA THR A 280 -7.07 -16.61 -27.44
C THR A 280 -8.15 -16.17 -28.42
N ARG A 281 -7.79 -16.17 -29.70
CA ARG A 281 -8.62 -15.64 -30.79
C ARG A 281 -8.88 -16.67 -31.88
N ALA A 282 -9.99 -16.51 -32.59
CA ALA A 282 -10.38 -17.42 -33.67
C ALA A 282 -9.48 -17.35 -34.92
N SER A 283 -8.79 -16.23 -35.13
CA SER A 283 -7.87 -15.99 -36.25
C SER A 283 -6.93 -14.82 -35.95
N SER A 284 -5.96 -14.56 -36.84
CA SER A 284 -5.07 -13.38 -36.78
C SER A 284 -5.77 -12.03 -37.06
N SER A 285 -7.07 -12.03 -37.32
CA SER A 285 -7.83 -10.80 -37.53
C SER A 285 -7.96 -10.02 -36.22
N ILE A 286 -7.67 -8.72 -36.23
CA ILE A 286 -7.85 -7.82 -35.07
C ILE A 286 -9.31 -7.83 -34.57
N THR A 287 -10.27 -8.13 -35.45
CA THR A 287 -11.70 -8.19 -35.09
C THR A 287 -12.22 -9.63 -34.94
N ALA A 288 -11.30 -10.59 -34.75
CA ALA A 288 -11.63 -11.99 -34.53
C ALA A 288 -12.46 -12.17 -33.26
N GLN A 289 -13.21 -13.27 -33.21
CA GLN A 289 -13.95 -13.62 -32.01
C GLN A 289 -12.97 -14.14 -30.95
N LEU A 290 -13.06 -13.60 -29.74
CA LEU A 290 -12.35 -14.11 -28.57
C LEU A 290 -12.87 -15.50 -28.18
N LYS A 291 -12.00 -16.29 -27.57
CA LYS A 291 -12.28 -17.66 -27.14
C LYS A 291 -12.04 -17.77 -25.66
N ASP A 292 -10.80 -17.97 -25.29
CA ASP A 292 -10.40 -18.20 -23.92
C ASP A 292 -9.71 -16.99 -23.31
N PHE A 293 -9.67 -16.90 -22.00
CA PHE A 293 -8.96 -15.85 -21.30
C PHE A 293 -8.66 -16.18 -19.86
N VAL A 294 -7.59 -15.54 -19.38
CA VAL A 294 -7.28 -15.44 -17.95
C VAL A 294 -6.92 -13.99 -17.65
N VAL A 295 -7.31 -13.51 -16.47
CA VAL A 295 -7.07 -12.14 -16.01
C VAL A 295 -6.47 -12.17 -14.61
N GLY A 296 -5.47 -11.33 -14.38
CA GLY A 296 -4.74 -11.22 -13.11
C GLY A 296 -4.36 -9.78 -12.79
N ASP A 297 -3.92 -9.57 -11.55
CA ASP A 297 -3.46 -8.27 -11.08
C ASP A 297 -2.04 -7.97 -11.60
N PHE A 298 -1.77 -6.70 -11.93
CA PHE A 298 -0.48 -6.26 -12.46
C PHE A 298 -0.20 -4.80 -12.08
N GLU A 299 -0.01 -4.54 -10.79
CA GLU A 299 0.03 -3.20 -10.17
C GLU A 299 1.38 -2.46 -10.34
N LEU A 300 1.59 -1.80 -11.49
CA LEU A 300 2.83 -1.04 -11.76
C LEU A 300 2.92 0.29 -11.00
N CYS A 301 1.78 0.93 -10.75
CA CYS A 301 1.70 2.07 -9.85
C CYS A 301 1.26 1.57 -8.48
N SER A 302 2.11 1.76 -7.49
CA SER A 302 1.85 1.42 -6.09
C SER A 302 2.09 2.66 -5.24
N VAL A 303 1.37 2.72 -4.12
CA VAL A 303 1.56 3.72 -3.08
C VAL A 303 1.49 3.03 -1.74
N ASP A 304 2.42 3.36 -0.85
CA ASP A 304 2.40 2.95 0.55
C ASP A 304 2.18 4.20 1.42
N ILE A 305 1.38 4.07 2.48
CA ILE A 305 1.22 5.14 3.46
C ILE A 305 1.54 4.63 4.86
N THR A 306 2.24 5.45 5.65
CA THR A 306 2.52 5.17 7.06
C THR A 306 1.72 6.09 7.97
N LYS A 307 1.36 5.62 9.16
CA LYS A 307 0.68 6.42 10.18
C LYS A 307 1.42 6.31 11.51
N THR A 308 1.63 7.44 12.16
CA THR A 308 1.90 7.53 13.60
C THR A 308 0.84 8.40 14.27
N CYS A 309 0.26 7.91 15.36
CA CYS A 309 -0.63 8.66 16.24
C CYS A 309 0.03 8.81 17.61
N ASN A 310 0.29 10.05 18.00
CA ASN A 310 0.96 10.34 19.26
C ASN A 310 0.00 10.21 20.45
N GLN A 311 0.57 10.09 21.65
CA GLN A 311 -0.18 10.15 22.89
C GLN A 311 -1.04 11.41 22.99
N ALA A 312 -2.25 11.25 23.51
CA ALA A 312 -3.18 12.35 23.74
C ALA A 312 -2.64 13.37 24.75
N VAL A 313 -3.06 14.63 24.58
CA VAL A 313 -3.00 15.66 25.63
C VAL A 313 -4.41 16.14 25.95
N VAL A 314 -4.66 16.57 27.19
CA VAL A 314 -5.97 17.16 27.55
C VAL A 314 -6.15 18.50 26.83
N ASN A 315 -7.34 18.76 26.28
CA ASN A 315 -7.64 20.03 25.61
C ASN A 315 -7.79 21.19 26.63
N GLU A 316 -7.83 22.43 26.14
CA GLU A 316 -7.87 23.62 27.01
C GLU A 316 -9.13 23.70 27.89
N THR A 317 -10.24 23.13 27.43
CA THR A 317 -11.53 23.10 28.15
C THR A 317 -11.61 21.99 29.20
N GLU A 318 -10.66 21.05 29.19
CA GLU A 318 -10.64 19.82 30.00
C GLU A 318 -11.91 18.97 29.83
N ASP A 319 -12.43 18.88 28.60
CA ASP A 319 -13.59 18.05 28.25
C ASP A 319 -13.30 17.07 27.10
N GLY A 320 -12.05 17.02 26.64
CA GLY A 320 -11.59 16.09 25.62
C GLY A 320 -10.07 16.01 25.53
N TYR A 321 -9.62 15.32 24.49
CA TYR A 321 -8.23 15.02 24.21
C TYR A 321 -7.86 15.50 22.81
N VAL A 322 -6.65 16.04 22.67
CA VAL A 322 -6.04 16.39 21.38
C VAL A 322 -5.04 15.31 21.02
N TYR A 323 -5.18 14.74 19.83
CA TYR A 323 -4.22 13.80 19.25
C TYR A 323 -3.48 14.50 18.11
N SER A 324 -2.15 14.40 18.12
CA SER A 324 -1.32 14.79 16.98
C SER A 324 -0.89 13.55 16.22
N TYR A 325 -0.70 13.72 14.91
CA TYR A 325 -0.45 12.60 14.04
C TYR A 325 0.46 13.00 12.89
N SER A 326 1.23 12.04 12.38
CA SER A 326 2.12 12.23 11.23
C SER A 326 2.22 10.94 10.41
N GLY A 327 2.85 11.03 9.25
CA GLY A 327 3.11 9.89 8.39
C GLY A 327 3.80 10.33 7.11
N ASP A 328 4.17 9.34 6.31
CA ASP A 328 4.78 9.49 5.00
C ASP A 328 3.96 8.72 3.97
N VAL A 329 3.80 9.32 2.79
CA VAL A 329 3.34 8.65 1.57
C VAL A 329 4.56 8.32 0.73
N ILE A 330 4.71 7.07 0.34
CA ILE A 330 5.84 6.56 -0.43
C ILE A 330 5.29 6.10 -1.78
N ASN A 331 5.86 6.62 -2.87
CA ASN A 331 5.61 6.06 -4.19
C ASN A 331 6.60 4.92 -4.44
N ASP A 332 6.19 3.70 -4.15
CA ASP A 332 6.95 2.48 -4.39
C ASP A 332 6.65 1.86 -5.77
N GLY A 333 5.80 2.50 -6.58
CA GLY A 333 5.57 2.17 -7.98
C GLY A 333 6.63 2.71 -8.95
N VAL A 334 6.47 2.38 -10.22
CA VAL A 334 7.45 2.65 -11.30
C VAL A 334 7.25 4.01 -11.99
N GLY A 335 6.04 4.57 -11.89
CA GLY A 335 5.63 5.85 -12.48
C GLY A 335 5.54 6.97 -11.45
N THR A 336 5.49 8.21 -11.90
CA THR A 336 5.16 9.35 -11.01
C THR A 336 3.69 9.28 -10.63
N LEU A 337 3.38 9.35 -9.34
CA LEU A 337 2.01 9.54 -8.85
C LEU A 337 1.64 11.02 -8.92
N TYR A 338 0.42 11.30 -9.34
CA TYR A 338 -0.14 12.65 -9.44
C TYR A 338 -1.38 12.80 -8.55
N ASP A 339 -1.72 14.05 -8.25
CA ASP A 339 -2.90 14.41 -7.46
C ASP A 339 -3.00 13.61 -6.15
N VAL A 340 -1.86 13.39 -5.51
CA VAL A 340 -1.75 12.60 -4.28
C VAL A 340 -2.43 13.35 -3.15
N VAL A 341 -3.42 12.73 -2.52
CA VAL A 341 -4.21 13.27 -1.41
C VAL A 341 -4.28 12.25 -0.29
N VAL A 342 -4.03 12.70 0.94
CA VAL A 342 -4.26 11.92 2.16
C VAL A 342 -5.50 12.45 2.88
N GLU A 343 -6.44 11.58 3.22
CA GLU A 343 -7.59 11.87 4.08
C GLU A 343 -7.37 11.19 5.44
N ASP A 344 -7.45 11.97 6.52
CA ASP A 344 -7.54 11.44 7.88
C ASP A 344 -9.01 11.25 8.24
N LEU A 345 -9.41 10.01 8.51
CA LEU A 345 -10.82 9.60 8.59
C LEU A 345 -11.47 10.03 9.90
N GLU A 346 -10.69 10.12 10.98
CA GLU A 346 -11.14 10.61 12.28
C GLU A 346 -11.22 12.14 12.31
N ALA A 347 -10.24 12.84 11.75
CA ALA A 347 -10.21 14.30 11.68
C ALA A 347 -11.13 14.87 10.59
N GLY A 348 -11.44 14.09 9.54
CA GLY A 348 -12.14 14.56 8.34
C GLY A 348 -11.33 15.60 7.55
N THR A 349 -9.99 15.59 7.70
CA THR A 349 -9.08 16.55 7.07
C THR A 349 -8.33 15.93 5.92
N THR A 350 -8.12 16.71 4.85
CA THR A 350 -7.35 16.27 3.69
C THR A 350 -6.03 17.05 3.54
N HIS A 351 -5.00 16.35 3.08
CA HIS A 351 -3.66 16.88 2.78
C HIS A 351 -3.34 16.62 1.31
N SER A 352 -3.18 17.67 0.52
CA SER A 352 -2.76 17.54 -0.89
C SER A 352 -1.24 17.59 -1.00
N LEU A 353 -0.63 16.52 -1.51
CA LEU A 353 0.81 16.35 -1.65
C LEU A 353 1.31 16.62 -3.07
N GLY A 354 0.41 16.69 -4.06
CA GLY A 354 0.76 17.00 -5.44
C GLY A 354 1.25 15.78 -6.19
N ALA A 355 2.44 15.85 -6.78
CA ALA A 355 3.04 14.73 -7.50
C ALA A 355 4.24 14.17 -6.74
N ILE A 356 4.38 12.85 -6.71
CA ILE A 356 5.48 12.13 -6.06
C ILE A 356 6.14 11.24 -7.12
N ALA A 357 7.41 11.50 -7.44
CA ALA A 357 8.14 10.70 -8.41
C ALA A 357 8.35 9.26 -7.90
N SER A 358 8.62 8.32 -8.80
CA SER A 358 8.93 6.94 -8.42
C SER A 358 10.12 6.90 -7.45
N GLY A 359 9.96 6.18 -6.34
CA GLY A 359 10.95 6.05 -5.28
C GLY A 359 11.03 7.23 -4.31
N ASP A 360 10.30 8.33 -4.54
CA ASP A 360 10.24 9.46 -3.62
C ASP A 360 9.12 9.30 -2.58
N SER A 361 9.18 10.13 -1.53
CA SER A 361 8.16 10.21 -0.50
C SER A 361 7.78 11.65 -0.15
N ALA A 362 6.57 11.82 0.41
CA ALA A 362 6.07 13.09 0.91
C ALA A 362 5.41 12.90 2.28
N SER A 363 5.81 13.74 3.24
CA SER A 363 5.28 13.69 4.60
C SER A 363 3.97 14.48 4.75
N TYR A 364 3.12 14.04 5.67
CA TYR A 364 1.92 14.76 6.10
C TYR A 364 1.80 14.72 7.63
N SER A 365 1.07 15.70 8.19
CA SER A 365 0.85 15.78 9.63
C SER A 365 -0.37 16.62 9.96
N GLY A 366 -1.00 16.34 11.10
CA GLY A 366 -2.14 17.11 11.59
C GLY A 366 -2.46 16.80 13.04
N SER A 367 -3.62 17.27 13.47
CA SER A 367 -4.17 17.01 14.79
C SER A 367 -5.68 17.06 14.77
N PHE A 368 -6.33 16.36 15.69
CA PHE A 368 -7.78 16.40 15.89
C PHE A 368 -8.13 16.26 17.37
N GLU A 369 -9.37 16.63 17.72
CA GLU A 369 -9.91 16.47 19.07
C GLU A 369 -10.87 15.27 19.14
N SER A 370 -10.90 14.61 20.30
CA SER A 370 -11.81 13.51 20.59
C SER A 370 -12.14 13.45 22.08
N THR A 371 -13.35 13.02 22.42
CA THR A 371 -13.73 12.75 23.82
C THR A 371 -13.25 11.39 24.33
N SER A 372 -12.71 10.55 23.44
CA SER A 372 -12.23 9.21 23.78
C SER A 372 -10.75 9.21 24.15
N ASN A 373 -10.41 8.54 25.26
CA ASN A 373 -9.03 8.35 25.72
C ASN A 373 -8.48 7.01 25.23
N GLY A 374 -7.62 7.05 24.21
CA GLY A 374 -7.23 5.88 23.41
C GLY A 374 -8.25 5.60 22.31
N LEU A 375 -7.78 5.65 21.07
CA LEU A 375 -8.53 5.31 19.86
C LEU A 375 -7.55 4.89 18.76
N THR A 376 -8.05 4.31 17.67
CA THR A 376 -7.23 4.06 16.48
C THR A 376 -7.50 5.16 15.48
N ASN A 377 -6.45 5.84 15.01
CA ASN A 377 -6.55 6.83 13.94
C ASN A 377 -6.16 6.19 12.60
N THR A 378 -6.91 6.47 11.55
CA THR A 378 -6.80 5.88 10.23
C THR A 378 -6.71 6.95 9.15
N VAL A 379 -5.79 6.73 8.22
CA VAL A 379 -5.64 7.55 7.02
C VAL A 379 -5.86 6.71 5.77
N LYS A 380 -6.27 7.40 4.71
CA LYS A 380 -6.32 6.85 3.36
C LYS A 380 -5.56 7.77 2.41
N VAL A 381 -4.66 7.22 1.61
CA VAL A 381 -4.08 7.93 0.47
C VAL A 381 -4.82 7.56 -0.80
N THR A 382 -4.97 8.52 -1.71
CA THR A 382 -5.41 8.30 -3.09
C THR A 382 -4.50 9.06 -4.04
N ALA A 383 -4.21 8.48 -5.21
CA ALA A 383 -3.38 9.06 -6.25
C ALA A 383 -3.87 8.67 -7.65
N ALA A 384 -3.48 9.44 -8.66
CA ALA A 384 -3.70 9.17 -10.07
C ALA A 384 -2.38 8.85 -10.79
N ALA A 385 -2.43 7.97 -11.79
CA ALA A 385 -1.26 7.66 -12.64
C ALA A 385 -0.89 8.78 -13.62
N THR A 386 -1.80 9.74 -13.87
CA THR A 386 -1.58 10.85 -14.80
C THR A 386 -2.11 12.17 -14.24
N PRO A 387 -1.57 13.34 -14.66
CA PRO A 387 -2.04 14.65 -14.19
C PRO A 387 -3.53 14.89 -14.49
N GLY A 388 -4.34 15.13 -13.46
CA GLY A 388 -5.78 15.34 -13.57
C GLY A 388 -6.58 14.07 -13.90
N GLY A 389 -5.94 12.89 -13.81
CA GLY A 389 -6.58 11.59 -14.00
C GLY A 389 -7.52 11.21 -12.86
N GLN A 390 -8.22 10.10 -13.02
CA GLN A 390 -9.02 9.52 -11.93
C GLN A 390 -8.09 8.90 -10.88
N ALA A 391 -8.35 9.16 -9.60
CA ALA A 391 -7.56 8.61 -8.51
C ALA A 391 -7.98 7.17 -8.21
N THR A 392 -7.31 6.21 -8.85
CA THR A 392 -7.56 4.76 -8.71
C THR A 392 -6.55 4.05 -7.81
N ILE A 393 -5.39 4.67 -7.56
CA ILE A 393 -4.33 4.12 -6.72
C ILE A 393 -4.60 4.55 -5.29
N SER A 394 -4.63 3.62 -4.34
CA SER A 394 -4.92 3.96 -2.94
C SER A 394 -4.35 2.96 -1.96
N ASP A 395 -4.03 3.44 -0.76
CA ASP A 395 -3.63 2.63 0.37
C ASP A 395 -4.17 3.23 1.67
N THR A 396 -4.17 2.46 2.76
CA THR A 396 -4.67 2.85 4.08
C THR A 396 -3.73 2.42 5.19
N ALA A 397 -3.53 3.29 6.16
CA ALA A 397 -2.77 2.97 7.37
C ALA A 397 -3.51 3.41 8.64
N SER A 398 -3.38 2.60 9.68
CA SER A 398 -3.98 2.87 10.99
C SER A 398 -2.93 2.72 12.09
N ASP A 399 -3.00 3.58 13.10
CA ASP A 399 -2.13 3.49 14.28
C ASP A 399 -2.95 3.75 15.57
N PRO A 400 -2.87 2.87 16.59
CA PRO A 400 -3.49 3.13 17.89
C PRO A 400 -2.82 4.32 18.59
N CYS A 401 -3.62 5.35 18.86
CA CYS A 401 -3.20 6.47 19.67
C CYS A 401 -3.08 6.05 21.14
N GLU A 402 -1.92 6.30 21.75
CA GLU A 402 -1.67 5.94 23.15
C GLU A 402 -2.62 6.70 24.08
N SER A 403 -3.26 5.97 25.01
CA SER A 403 -4.12 6.56 26.01
C SER A 403 -3.30 7.34 27.04
N LEU A 404 -3.88 8.42 27.54
CA LEU A 404 -3.29 9.27 28.56
C LEU A 404 -3.70 8.78 29.95
N SER A 405 -2.74 8.36 30.77
CA SER A 405 -2.98 8.02 32.17
C SER A 405 -2.94 9.27 33.05
N LEU A 406 -4.04 9.58 33.71
CA LEU A 406 -4.18 10.73 34.59
C LEU A 406 -4.19 10.30 36.05
N SER A 407 -3.54 11.07 36.92
CA SER A 407 -3.46 10.82 38.36
C SER A 407 -3.76 12.11 39.13
N PRO A 408 -4.98 12.27 39.66
CA PRO A 408 -5.31 13.46 40.43
C PRO A 408 -4.61 13.47 41.79
N MET A 409 -4.29 14.67 42.27
CA MET A 409 -3.66 14.89 43.56
C MET A 409 -4.35 16.03 44.30
N ILE A 410 -4.83 15.74 45.50
CA ILE A 410 -5.41 16.71 46.42
C ILE A 410 -4.62 16.68 47.73
N SER A 411 -4.42 17.84 48.35
CA SER A 411 -3.78 17.95 49.65
C SER A 411 -4.71 18.72 50.59
N VAL A 412 -4.84 18.26 51.83
CA VAL A 412 -5.55 18.99 52.88
C VAL A 412 -4.68 19.13 54.13
N THR A 413 -4.75 20.28 54.78
CA THR A 413 -4.05 20.56 56.04
C THR A 413 -5.06 20.86 57.13
N LYS A 414 -4.83 20.39 58.35
CA LYS A 414 -5.70 20.66 59.49
C LYS A 414 -4.90 21.17 60.68
N SER A 415 -5.48 22.12 61.39
CA SER A 415 -4.99 22.64 62.67
C SER A 415 -6.18 22.93 63.57
N CYS A 416 -6.04 22.67 64.86
CA CYS A 416 -7.12 22.87 65.81
C CYS A 416 -6.61 23.44 67.13
N GLU A 417 -7.51 24.13 67.82
CA GLU A 417 -7.32 24.65 69.17
C GLU A 417 -8.55 24.27 70.00
N SER A 418 -8.33 23.81 71.23
CA SER A 418 -9.41 23.56 72.16
C SER A 418 -9.58 24.74 73.13
N GLY A 419 -10.82 25.07 73.46
CA GLY A 419 -11.19 26.16 74.34
C GLY A 419 -12.43 25.83 75.15
N PHE A 420 -12.89 26.83 75.91
CA PHE A 420 -14.08 26.72 76.73
C PHE A 420 -15.09 27.78 76.35
N LYS A 421 -16.35 27.37 76.19
CA LYS A 421 -17.49 28.24 75.86
C LYS A 421 -18.48 28.24 77.00
N LEU A 422 -18.90 29.44 77.43
CA LEU A 422 -19.98 29.60 78.39
C LEU A 422 -21.34 29.39 77.70
N THR A 423 -22.15 28.51 78.25
CA THR A 423 -23.53 28.26 77.85
C THR A 423 -24.48 28.55 79.00
N GLU A 424 -25.79 28.55 78.73
CA GLU A 424 -26.84 28.68 79.77
C GLU A 424 -26.76 27.57 80.84
N ASN A 425 -26.15 26.43 80.51
CA ASN A 425 -26.01 25.26 81.38
C ASN A 425 -24.61 25.12 82.02
N GLY A 426 -23.69 26.06 81.78
CA GLY A 426 -22.32 26.04 82.31
C GLY A 426 -21.25 26.14 81.23
N ILE A 427 -20.01 25.81 81.59
CA ILE A 427 -18.85 25.87 80.70
C ILE A 427 -18.68 24.50 80.03
N ILE A 428 -18.65 24.49 78.69
CA ILE A 428 -18.38 23.29 77.88
C ILE A 428 -17.08 23.47 77.09
N ALA A 429 -16.44 22.36 76.69
CA ALA A 429 -15.32 22.40 75.75
C ALA A 429 -15.82 22.70 74.33
N GLU A 430 -15.05 23.42 73.55
CA GLU A 430 -15.28 23.68 72.12
C GLU A 430 -13.94 23.52 71.40
N VAL A 431 -13.93 22.75 70.32
CA VAL A 431 -12.77 22.63 69.44
C VAL A 431 -13.03 23.53 68.25
N SER A 432 -12.13 24.48 68.02
CA SER A 432 -12.10 25.30 66.80
C SER A 432 -11.01 24.78 65.89
N PHE A 433 -11.29 24.66 64.60
CA PHE A 433 -10.34 24.15 63.63
C PHE A 433 -10.28 25.02 62.38
N SER A 434 -9.15 24.94 61.71
CA SER A 434 -8.88 25.62 60.45
C SER A 434 -7.99 24.77 59.56
N GLY A 435 -7.98 25.08 58.29
CA GLY A 435 -7.18 24.37 57.33
C GLY A 435 -7.30 24.92 55.93
N MET A 436 -6.74 24.16 55.00
CA MET A 436 -6.73 24.50 53.58
C MET A 436 -6.74 23.22 52.77
N VAL A 437 -7.56 23.20 51.73
CA VAL A 437 -7.56 22.16 50.69
C VAL A 437 -6.96 22.75 49.42
N CYS A 438 -6.06 22.02 48.78
CA CYS A 438 -5.35 22.44 47.58
C CYS A 438 -5.47 21.39 46.49
N ASN A 439 -5.73 21.80 45.26
CA ASN A 439 -5.49 20.97 44.10
C ASN A 439 -3.99 20.99 43.79
N THR A 440 -3.35 19.84 43.92
CA THR A 440 -1.93 19.64 43.65
C THR A 440 -1.68 18.88 42.35
N THR A 441 -2.73 18.64 41.56
CA THR A 441 -2.64 18.02 40.24
C THR A 441 -1.99 18.99 39.25
N PRO A 442 -0.88 18.63 38.57
CA PRO A 442 -0.24 19.52 37.61
C PRO A 442 -1.12 19.76 36.39
N GLY A 443 -1.43 21.03 36.09
CA GLY A 443 -2.08 21.45 34.86
C GLY A 443 -3.54 21.04 34.68
N LEU A 444 -4.18 20.42 35.67
CA LEU A 444 -5.57 19.95 35.59
C LEU A 444 -6.42 20.46 36.75
N THR A 445 -7.71 20.61 36.49
CA THR A 445 -8.68 21.15 37.44
C THR A 445 -9.40 20.05 38.20
N LEU A 446 -9.58 20.25 39.51
CA LEU A 446 -10.48 19.43 40.33
C LEU A 446 -11.84 20.13 40.46
N VAL A 447 -12.91 19.40 40.17
CA VAL A 447 -14.31 19.80 40.37
C VAL A 447 -14.94 18.99 41.50
N ASN A 448 -16.11 19.46 41.97
CA ASN A 448 -16.85 18.88 43.07
C ASN A 448 -15.95 18.67 44.31
N VAL A 449 -15.03 19.61 44.56
CA VAL A 449 -14.13 19.53 45.70
C VAL A 449 -14.92 19.78 46.97
N SER A 450 -14.82 18.84 47.92
CA SER A 450 -15.45 18.92 49.23
C SER A 450 -14.46 18.59 50.34
N VAL A 451 -14.69 19.17 51.51
CA VAL A 451 -13.97 18.85 52.74
C VAL A 451 -15.01 18.55 53.81
N VAL A 452 -14.97 17.33 54.34
CA VAL A 452 -15.82 16.86 55.42
C VAL A 452 -14.98 16.74 56.67
N ASP A 453 -15.44 17.39 57.73
CA ASP A 453 -14.91 17.30 59.08
C ASP A 453 -15.62 16.21 59.85
N ASP A 454 -14.88 15.39 60.60
CA ASP A 454 -15.43 14.29 61.38
C ASP A 454 -15.97 14.70 62.75
N SER A 455 -15.96 16.00 63.10
CA SER A 455 -16.38 16.50 64.42
C SER A 455 -15.73 15.74 65.61
N GLY A 456 -14.53 15.20 65.42
CA GLY A 456 -13.80 14.40 66.41
C GLY A 456 -14.29 12.96 66.61
N THR A 457 -15.15 12.46 65.72
CA THR A 457 -15.81 11.15 65.78
C THR A 457 -15.63 10.36 64.46
N PRO A 458 -14.41 9.85 64.15
CA PRO A 458 -14.11 9.19 62.87
C PRO A 458 -15.00 7.99 62.46
N GLU A 459 -15.69 7.39 63.42
CA GLU A 459 -16.57 6.22 63.21
C GLU A 459 -18.07 6.58 63.16
N ASP A 460 -18.44 7.85 63.39
CA ASP A 460 -19.82 8.33 63.42
C ASP A 460 -20.05 9.43 62.39
N ALA A 461 -20.56 9.07 61.21
CA ALA A 461 -20.85 10.04 60.17
C ALA A 461 -22.11 10.90 60.46
N SER A 462 -22.79 10.73 61.60
CA SER A 462 -24.04 11.45 61.89
C SER A 462 -23.83 12.90 62.33
N ASP A 463 -22.62 13.24 62.79
CA ASP A 463 -22.20 14.59 63.16
C ASP A 463 -21.11 15.18 62.25
N ASP A 464 -20.75 14.49 61.17
CA ASP A 464 -19.88 15.01 60.12
C ASP A 464 -20.39 16.34 59.55
N VAL A 465 -19.48 17.30 59.35
CA VAL A 465 -19.80 18.62 58.81
C VAL A 465 -19.02 18.90 57.54
N THR A 466 -19.74 19.17 56.45
CA THR A 466 -19.14 19.69 55.22
C THR A 466 -18.74 21.15 55.40
N VAL A 467 -17.42 21.42 55.40
CA VAL A 467 -16.85 22.78 55.58
C VAL A 467 -16.42 23.43 54.28
N VAL A 468 -16.26 22.63 53.22
CA VAL A 468 -16.14 23.07 51.83
C VAL A 468 -17.06 22.18 51.02
N ASP A 469 -17.94 22.76 50.20
CA ASP A 469 -18.88 22.02 49.38
C ASP A 469 -18.85 22.49 47.92
N ASN A 470 -18.72 21.51 47.03
CA ASN A 470 -18.90 21.66 45.59
C ASN A 470 -18.16 22.86 44.95
N ILE A 471 -16.85 22.99 45.23
CA ILE A 471 -16.02 24.02 44.60
C ILE A 471 -15.18 23.46 43.45
N GLU A 472 -14.69 24.36 42.60
CA GLU A 472 -13.71 24.09 41.56
C GLU A 472 -12.35 24.68 41.99
N LEU A 473 -11.29 23.88 41.88
CA LEU A 473 -9.92 24.29 42.14
C LEU A 473 -9.08 24.00 40.90
N ALA A 474 -8.66 25.05 40.18
CA ALA A 474 -7.63 24.93 39.15
C ALA A 474 -6.31 24.41 39.76
N SER A 475 -5.39 23.98 38.90
CA SER A 475 -4.06 23.53 39.33
C SER A 475 -3.39 24.57 40.26
N ASP A 476 -2.82 24.09 41.37
CA ASP A 476 -2.17 24.87 42.43
C ASP A 476 -3.08 25.87 43.17
N GLN A 477 -4.40 25.85 42.94
CA GLN A 477 -5.35 26.65 43.73
C GLN A 477 -5.70 25.98 45.06
N CYS A 478 -5.89 26.81 46.08
CA CYS A 478 -6.24 26.38 47.42
C CYS A 478 -7.45 27.15 47.96
N GLN A 479 -8.28 26.47 48.76
CA GLN A 479 -9.39 27.04 49.50
C GLN A 479 -9.19 26.83 51.00
N SER A 480 -9.18 27.91 51.77
CA SER A 480 -9.18 27.85 53.23
C SER A 480 -10.57 27.51 53.77
N TYR A 481 -10.60 26.82 54.91
CA TYR A 481 -11.81 26.51 55.66
C TYR A 481 -11.60 26.67 57.16
N THR A 482 -12.70 26.85 57.88
CA THR A 482 -12.73 26.96 59.34
C THR A 482 -14.03 26.38 59.88
N GLY A 483 -14.01 25.83 61.09
CA GLY A 483 -15.20 25.35 61.76
C GLY A 483 -14.99 25.17 63.26
N SER A 484 -16.04 24.71 63.93
CA SER A 484 -15.98 24.40 65.36
C SER A 484 -17.04 23.37 65.72
N TYR A 485 -16.75 22.51 66.69
CA TYR A 485 -17.70 21.54 67.22
C TYR A 485 -17.57 21.42 68.75
N ILE A 486 -18.59 20.83 69.36
CA ILE A 486 -18.59 20.51 70.80
C ILE A 486 -18.24 19.03 70.93
N PRO A 487 -17.04 18.67 71.43
CA PRO A 487 -16.65 17.27 71.55
C PRO A 487 -17.48 16.55 72.62
N THR A 488 -17.80 15.29 72.35
CA THR A 488 -18.58 14.44 73.26
C THR A 488 -17.69 13.63 74.22
N ALA A 489 -16.45 13.32 73.82
CA ALA A 489 -15.46 12.60 74.62
C ALA A 489 -14.03 12.97 74.19
N PHE A 490 -13.04 12.66 75.05
CA PHE A 490 -11.64 12.72 74.67
C PHE A 490 -11.27 11.55 73.76
N SER A 491 -10.51 11.83 72.71
CA SER A 491 -9.90 10.80 71.86
C SER A 491 -8.74 10.11 72.58
N ASN A 492 -8.06 10.85 73.47
CA ASN A 492 -7.11 10.29 74.43
C ASN A 492 -7.37 10.85 75.83
N ALA A 493 -7.83 9.99 76.73
CA ALA A 493 -8.16 10.36 78.11
C ALA A 493 -6.94 10.67 78.99
N GLU A 494 -5.75 10.12 78.67
CA GLU A 494 -4.53 10.37 79.44
C GLU A 494 -3.97 11.77 79.16
N THR A 495 -4.01 12.19 77.89
CA THR A 495 -3.53 13.51 77.47
C THR A 495 -4.63 14.58 77.45
N GLN A 496 -5.88 14.19 77.70
CA GLN A 496 -7.06 15.08 77.61
C GLN A 496 -7.10 15.83 76.27
N SER A 497 -6.97 15.07 75.20
CA SER A 497 -6.85 15.58 73.82
C SER A 497 -8.03 15.15 72.95
N PHE A 498 -8.45 16.04 72.06
CA PHE A 498 -9.40 15.75 70.99
C PHE A 498 -8.64 15.55 69.69
N ARG A 499 -8.81 14.41 69.04
CA ARG A 499 -8.33 14.19 67.68
C ARG A 499 -9.45 14.55 66.73
N ASP A 500 -9.13 15.40 65.78
CA ASP A 500 -10.06 15.96 64.82
C ASP A 500 -9.51 15.68 63.41
N THR A 501 -10.32 15.13 62.51
CA THR A 501 -9.90 14.73 61.15
C THR A 501 -10.78 15.35 60.08
N VAL A 502 -10.15 15.82 59.00
CA VAL A 502 -10.86 16.13 57.76
C VAL A 502 -10.53 15.13 56.67
N THR A 503 -11.49 14.91 55.80
CA THR A 503 -11.32 14.22 54.52
C THR A 503 -11.68 15.17 53.40
N ALA A 504 -10.73 15.41 52.49
CA ALA A 504 -10.93 16.14 51.26
C ALA A 504 -11.14 15.17 50.10
N VAL A 505 -12.11 15.45 49.24
CA VAL A 505 -12.39 14.72 48.01
C VAL A 505 -12.49 15.71 46.87
N GLY A 506 -11.99 15.35 45.69
CA GLY A 506 -12.19 16.09 44.45
C GLY A 506 -12.10 15.16 43.24
N PHE A 507 -12.56 15.62 42.08
CA PHE A 507 -12.61 14.81 40.87
C PHE A 507 -11.97 15.57 39.72
N LEU A 508 -11.15 14.92 38.88
CA LEU A 508 -10.67 15.55 37.65
C LEU A 508 -11.85 15.98 36.78
N LYS A 509 -11.77 17.19 36.24
CA LYS A 509 -12.80 17.71 35.34
C LYS A 509 -12.95 16.86 34.06
N ILE A 510 -11.85 16.33 33.54
CA ILE A 510 -11.78 15.59 32.28
C ILE A 510 -12.44 14.19 32.32
N ASP A 511 -12.21 13.41 33.37
CA ASP A 511 -12.61 11.99 33.41
C ASP A 511 -13.32 11.57 34.72
N ASN A 512 -13.54 12.51 35.64
CA ASN A 512 -14.08 12.26 36.98
C ASN A 512 -13.28 11.27 37.81
N THR A 513 -11.98 11.07 37.54
CA THR A 513 -11.12 10.29 38.42
C THR A 513 -10.98 11.02 39.77
N GLN A 514 -11.18 10.29 40.86
CA GLN A 514 -11.23 10.84 42.21
C GLN A 514 -9.82 11.00 42.82
N ALA A 515 -9.57 12.13 43.46
CA ALA A 515 -8.52 12.29 44.47
C ALA A 515 -9.13 12.40 45.87
N THR A 516 -8.43 11.83 46.84
CA THR A 516 -8.78 11.93 48.26
C THR A 516 -7.54 12.17 49.11
N ASN A 517 -7.68 12.95 50.17
CA ASN A 517 -6.63 13.18 51.14
C ASN A 517 -7.24 13.43 52.52
N THR A 518 -6.54 12.98 53.57
CA THR A 518 -6.99 13.16 54.96
C THR A 518 -5.92 13.87 55.77
N ALA A 519 -6.35 14.70 56.72
CA ALA A 519 -5.47 15.33 57.68
C ALA A 519 -6.12 15.35 59.06
N SER A 520 -5.35 15.01 60.10
CA SER A 520 -5.79 15.08 61.49
C SER A 520 -4.94 16.04 62.29
N ALA A 521 -5.54 16.64 63.33
CA ALA A 521 -4.84 17.41 64.34
C ALA A 521 -5.27 16.95 65.75
N ASP A 522 -4.35 16.98 66.72
CA ASP A 522 -4.63 16.70 68.12
C ASP A 522 -4.74 18.04 68.88
N CYS A 523 -5.87 18.25 69.57
CA CYS A 523 -6.29 19.49 70.20
C CYS A 523 -6.33 19.30 71.73
N ASP A 524 -5.19 19.52 72.38
CA ASP A 524 -5.05 19.36 73.84
C ASP A 524 -5.80 20.47 74.60
N ILE A 525 -6.44 20.13 75.73
CA ILE A 525 -7.02 21.12 76.65
C ILE A 525 -5.92 21.84 77.44
N CYS A 526 -5.94 23.18 77.41
CA CYS A 526 -5.05 24.02 78.21
C CYS A 526 -5.71 24.54 79.52
N PRO A 527 -4.97 24.62 80.65
CA PRO A 527 -3.56 24.24 80.82
C PRO A 527 -3.39 22.74 81.10
N ALA A 528 -2.25 22.20 80.66
CA ALA A 528 -1.87 20.80 80.83
C ALA A 528 -2.00 20.32 82.29
N PRO A 529 -2.40 19.04 82.52
CA PRO A 529 -2.63 18.52 83.85
C PRO A 529 -1.38 18.67 84.74
N SER A 530 -1.55 19.32 85.89
CA SER A 530 -0.60 19.20 86.99
C SER A 530 -0.77 17.81 87.63
N ASN A 531 0.24 16.96 87.50
CA ASN A 531 0.32 15.67 88.21
C ASN A 531 0.09 15.83 89.73
#